data_AF-A0A1V5SSP0-F1
#
_entry.id   AF-A0A1V5SSP0-F1
#
_cell.length_a   1.000
_cell.length_b   1.000
_cell.length_c   1.000
_cell.angle_alpha   90.00
_cell.angle_beta   90.00
_cell.angle_gamma   90.00
#
_symmetry.space_group_name_H-M   'P 1'
#
loop_
_entity.id
_entity.type
_entity.pdbx_description
1 polymer ?
#
loop_
_entity_poly.entity_id
_entity_poly.type
_entity_poly.pdbx_seq_one_letter_code
_entity_poly.pdbx_strand_id
1 'polypeptide(L)'
;MADYEKLIDLKYRKGIPTFKLIARYPEQKRQIHEVALLGIKESVLIKTIKDKHLLSRILKLKKKYQSSLKVPKKQPWLARLCPWL
;
A
#
# COMPACT_ATOMS: atom_id res chain seq x y z
N MET A 1 -26.65 0.65 -15.30
CA MET A 1 -26.09 0.10 -14.05
C MET A 1 -26.07 -1.42 -14.18
N ALA A 2 -25.01 -2.12 -13.80
CA ALA A 2 -25.03 -3.59 -13.77
C ALA A 2 -25.38 -4.01 -12.35
N ASP A 3 -26.29 -4.98 -12.24
CA ASP A 3 -26.74 -5.46 -10.95
C ASP A 3 -25.64 -6.27 -10.26
N TYR A 4 -25.56 -6.17 -8.94
CA TYR A 4 -24.58 -6.92 -8.13
C TYR A 4 -24.60 -8.41 -8.45
N GLU A 5 -25.79 -8.97 -8.68
CA GLU A 5 -26.00 -10.36 -9.05
C GLU A 5 -25.25 -10.73 -10.33
N LYS A 6 -25.27 -9.84 -11.34
CA LYS A 6 -24.52 -10.03 -12.58
C LYS A 6 -23.01 -10.02 -12.35
N LEU A 7 -22.50 -9.12 -11.50
CA LEU A 7 -21.07 -9.07 -11.18
C LEU A 7 -20.61 -10.29 -10.38
N ILE A 8 -21.44 -10.77 -9.45
CA ILE A 8 -21.21 -12.00 -8.68
C ILE A 8 -21.17 -13.21 -9.61
N ASP A 9 -22.12 -13.33 -10.54
CA ASP A 9 -22.15 -14.41 -11.51
C ASP A 9 -20.93 -14.40 -12.42
N LEU A 10 -20.56 -13.23 -12.94
CA LEU A 10 -19.36 -13.11 -13.77
C LEU A 10 -18.09 -13.46 -12.98
N LYS A 11 -18.01 -13.09 -11.70
CA LYS A 11 -16.82 -13.30 -10.88
C LYS A 11 -16.69 -14.74 -10.37
N TYR A 12 -17.75 -15.28 -9.79
CA TYR A 12 -17.73 -16.55 -9.04
C TYR A 12 -18.26 -17.72 -9.87
N ARG A 13 -19.30 -17.54 -10.70
CA ARG A 13 -19.79 -18.63 -11.57
C ARG A 13 -18.96 -18.78 -12.84
N LYS A 14 -18.64 -17.67 -13.51
CA LYS A 14 -17.86 -17.68 -14.77
C LYS A 14 -16.35 -17.54 -14.56
N GLY A 15 -15.90 -17.33 -13.32
CA GLY A 15 -14.48 -17.26 -12.97
C GLY A 15 -13.72 -16.07 -13.59
N ILE A 16 -14.42 -15.00 -13.98
CA ILE A 16 -13.76 -13.87 -14.67
C ILE A 16 -12.89 -13.10 -13.65
N PRO A 17 -11.60 -12.89 -13.94
CA PRO A 17 -10.73 -12.16 -13.02
C PRO A 17 -11.10 -10.68 -12.93
N THR A 18 -10.83 -10.07 -11.77
CA THR A 18 -11.29 -8.72 -11.43
C THR A 18 -10.77 -7.66 -12.39
N PHE A 19 -9.53 -7.80 -12.89
CA PHE A 19 -8.95 -6.86 -13.84
C PHE A 19 -9.70 -6.84 -15.19
N LYS A 20 -10.21 -8.00 -15.66
CA LYS A 20 -11.03 -8.08 -16.87
C LYS A 20 -12.41 -7.45 -16.66
N LEU A 21 -12.98 -7.58 -15.47
CA LEU A 21 -14.24 -6.93 -15.12
C LEU A 21 -14.10 -5.41 -15.08
N ILE A 22 -13.02 -4.90 -14.51
CA ILE A 22 -12.74 -3.45 -14.46
C ILE A 22 -12.53 -2.88 -15.86
N ALA A 23 -11.81 -3.60 -16.74
CA ALA A 23 -11.61 -3.19 -18.12
C ALA A 23 -12.94 -3.12 -18.91
N ARG A 24 -13.88 -4.03 -18.61
CA ARG A 24 -15.18 -4.12 -19.30
C ARG A 24 -16.23 -3.15 -18.74
N TYR A 25 -16.15 -2.84 -17.44
CA TYR A 25 -17.10 -1.98 -16.74
C TYR A 25 -16.35 -0.95 -15.86
N PRO A 26 -15.65 0.02 -16.46
CA PRO A 26 -14.82 0.97 -15.73
C PRO A 26 -15.64 1.83 -14.75
N GLU A 27 -16.85 2.22 -15.14
CA GLU A 27 -17.79 3.01 -14.31
C GLU A 27 -18.21 2.28 -13.02
N GLN A 28 -18.08 0.96 -12.97
CA GLN A 28 -18.52 0.11 -11.85
C GLN A 28 -17.36 -0.43 -11.04
N LYS A 29 -16.18 0.17 -11.19
CA LYS A 29 -14.96 -0.27 -10.51
C LYS A 29 -15.15 -0.49 -9.01
N ARG A 30 -15.89 0.40 -8.34
CA ARG A 30 -16.19 0.27 -6.90
C ARG A 30 -16.98 -1.00 -6.58
N GLN A 31 -18.08 -1.25 -7.30
CA GLN A 31 -18.93 -2.42 -7.11
C GLN A 31 -18.14 -3.72 -7.40
N ILE A 32 -17.31 -3.72 -8.44
CA ILE A 32 -16.45 -4.86 -8.77
C ILE A 32 -15.46 -5.17 -7.65
N HIS A 33 -14.87 -4.15 -7.03
CA HIS A 33 -14.00 -4.34 -5.87
C HIS A 33 -14.77 -4.90 -4.68
N GLU A 34 -15.95 -4.36 -4.35
CA GLU A 34 -16.80 -4.86 -3.27
C GLU A 34 -17.14 -6.35 -3.49
N VAL A 35 -17.60 -6.72 -4.69
CA VAL A 35 -17.88 -8.12 -5.05
C VAL A 35 -16.64 -9.00 -4.95
N ALA A 36 -15.47 -8.52 -5.37
CA ALA A 36 -14.22 -9.28 -5.27
C ALA A 36 -13.77 -9.48 -3.81
N LEU A 37 -14.08 -8.54 -2.92
CA LEU A 37 -13.75 -8.64 -1.49
C LEU A 37 -14.67 -9.62 -0.74
N LEU A 38 -15.91 -9.85 -1.21
CA LEU A 38 -16.84 -10.83 -0.60
C LEU A 38 -16.28 -12.25 -0.53
N GLY A 39 -15.40 -12.64 -1.46
CA GLY A 39 -14.81 -13.97 -1.52
C GLY A 39 -13.62 -14.16 -0.57
N ILE A 40 -13.18 -13.10 0.12
CA ILE A 40 -12.03 -13.13 1.01
C ILE A 40 -12.54 -13.20 2.45
N LYS A 41 -11.96 -14.11 3.25
CA LYS A 41 -12.26 -14.20 4.68
C LYS A 41 -11.97 -12.88 5.39
N GLU A 42 -12.87 -12.45 6.26
CA GLU A 42 -12.75 -11.19 6.99
C GLU A 42 -11.44 -11.09 7.80
N SER A 43 -11.00 -12.19 8.40
CA SER A 43 -9.72 -12.25 9.13
C SER A 43 -8.52 -11.90 8.26
N VAL A 44 -8.53 -12.27 6.98
CA VAL A 44 -7.50 -11.93 6.00
C VAL A 44 -7.58 -10.45 5.62
N LEU A 45 -8.79 -9.91 5.47
CA LEU A 45 -8.99 -8.48 5.20
C LEU A 45 -8.44 -7.62 6.35
N ILE A 46 -8.81 -7.95 7.59
CA ILE A 46 -8.32 -7.24 8.79
C ILE A 46 -6.79 -7.30 8.87
N LYS A 47 -6.20 -8.47 8.66
CA LYS A 47 -4.74 -8.63 8.67
C LYS A 47 -4.08 -7.77 7.59
N THR A 48 -4.60 -7.80 6.36
CA THR A 48 -4.07 -7.01 5.23
C THR A 48 -4.14 -5.51 5.51
N ILE A 49 -5.23 -5.02 6.13
CA ILE A 49 -5.37 -3.61 6.52
C ILE A 49 -4.32 -3.25 7.59
N LYS A 50 -4.15 -4.09 8.61
CA LYS A 50 -3.14 -3.89 9.66
C LYS A 50 -1.72 -3.85 9.07
N ASP A 51 -1.40 -4.79 8.19
CA ASP A 51 -0.10 -4.89 7.52
C ASP A 51 0.18 -3.66 6.65
N LYS A 52 -0.82 -3.17 5.90
CA LYS A 52 -0.71 -1.95 5.11
C LYS A 52 -0.43 -0.71 5.98
N HIS A 53 -1.11 -0.61 7.12
CA HIS A 53 -0.88 0.48 8.08
C HIS A 53 0.53 0.41 8.68
N LEU A 54 0.97 -0.78 9.08
CA LEU A 54 2.32 -1.02 9.60
C LEU A 54 3.38 -0.65 8.55
N LEU A 55 3.21 -1.09 7.30
CA LEU A 55 4.10 -0.74 6.19
C LEU A 55 4.16 0.78 5.99
N SER A 56 3.02 1.46 6.00
CA SER A 56 2.98 2.93 5.90
C SER A 56 3.77 3.60 7.03
N ARG A 57 3.67 3.09 8.26
CA ARG A 57 4.45 3.58 9.40
C ARG A 57 5.94 3.36 9.19
N ILE A 58 6.37 2.17 8.76
CA ILE A 58 7.78 1.88 8.47
C ILE A 58 8.30 2.81 7.38
N LEU A 59 7.55 3.02 6.29
CA LEU A 59 7.94 3.94 5.22
C LEU A 59 8.08 5.37 5.71
N LYS A 60 7.16 5.84 6.56
CA LYS A 60 7.24 7.17 7.20
C LYS A 60 8.48 7.28 8.09
N LEU A 61 8.74 6.27 8.93
CA LEU A 61 9.93 6.23 9.77
C LEU A 61 11.20 6.24 8.93
N LYS A 62 11.29 5.37 7.92
CA LYS A 62 12.42 5.34 6.99
C LYS A 62 12.64 6.69 6.35
N LYS A 63 11.61 7.35 5.81
CA LYS A 63 11.74 8.70 5.23
C LYS A 63 12.24 9.74 6.25
N LYS A 64 11.72 9.68 7.48
CA LYS A 64 12.11 10.59 8.58
C LYS A 64 13.59 10.43 8.94
N TYR A 65 14.05 9.19 9.13
CA TYR A 65 15.42 8.90 9.60
C TYR A 65 16.46 8.77 8.49
N GLN A 66 16.05 8.54 7.24
CA GLN A 66 16.94 8.60 6.08
C GLN A 66 17.44 10.04 5.84
N SER A 67 16.68 11.05 6.29
CA SER A 67 17.08 12.46 6.24
C SER A 67 18.07 12.84 7.36
N SER A 68 18.06 12.13 8.50
CA SER A 68 18.94 12.37 9.64
C SER A 68 20.30 11.66 9.54
N LEU A 69 20.47 10.76 8.57
CA LEU A 69 21.77 10.17 8.21
C LEU A 69 22.61 11.08 7.29
N LYS A 70 22.20 12.34 7.07
CA LYS A 70 23.13 13.36 6.59
C LYS A 70 24.21 13.53 7.66
N VAL A 71 25.33 12.82 7.44
CA VAL A 71 26.57 12.91 8.22
C VAL A 71 26.77 14.37 8.63
N PRO A 72 26.96 14.67 9.94
CA PRO A 72 27.26 16.04 10.35
C PRO A 72 28.46 16.50 9.52
N LYS A 73 28.27 17.56 8.71
CA LYS A 73 29.37 18.18 7.97
C LYS A 73 30.49 18.42 8.98
N LYS A 74 31.66 17.78 8.78
CA LYS A 74 32.84 17.94 9.63
C LYS A 74 33.00 19.44 9.88
N GLN A 75 32.80 19.85 11.12
CA GLN A 75 32.91 21.23 11.52
C GLN A 75 34.40 21.61 11.46
N PRO A 76 34.84 22.47 10.54
CA PRO A 76 36.26 22.73 10.29
C PRO A 76 36.96 23.42 11.47
N TRP A 77 36.22 23.93 12.45
CA TRP A 77 36.76 24.57 13.65
C TRP A 77 37.23 23.57 14.72
N LEU A 78 36.71 22.33 14.73
CA LEU A 78 37.21 21.29 15.63
C LEU A 78 38.63 20.83 15.26
N ALA A 79 39.02 20.97 13.98
CA ALA A 79 40.40 20.73 13.54
C ALA A 79 41.38 21.81 14.02
N ARG A 80 40.90 22.94 14.56
CA ARG A 80 41.77 24.00 15.11
C ARG A 80 42.10 23.81 16.59
N LEU A 81 41.40 22.91 17.29
CA LEU A 81 41.53 22.74 18.74
C LEU A 81 42.58 21.68 19.14
N CYS A 82 43.05 20.85 18.21
CA CYS A 82 44.09 19.86 18.46
C CYS A 82 45.15 19.89 17.33
N PRO A 83 46.29 20.58 17.49
CA PRO A 83 47.34 20.61 16.47
C PRO A 83 48.27 19.36 16.46
N TRP A 84 48.01 18.34 17.28
CA TRP A 84 48.96 17.25 17.56
C TRP A 84 48.33 15.84 17.50
N LEU A 85 47.46 15.60 16.52
CA LEU A 85 47.03 14.27 16.07
C LEU A 85 47.18 14.21 14.56
#